data_AF-A0A2S7C3N8-F1
#
_entry.id   AF-A0A2S7C3N8-F1
#
_cell.length_a   1.000
_cell.length_b   1.000
_cell.length_c   1.000
_cell.angle_alpha   90.00
_cell.angle_beta   90.00
_cell.angle_gamma   90.00
#
_symmetry.space_group_name_H-M   'P 1'
#
loop_
_entity.id
_entity.type
_entity.pdbx_description
1 polymer ?
#
loop_
_entity_poly.entity_id
_entity_poly.type
_entity_poly.pdbx_seq_one_letter_code
_entity_poly.pdbx_strand_id
1 'polypeptide(L)'
;MSETFEWMSFPEGRARFSGGIRGFDEMGHDTFAVEVDQTEIFGEIEPKWLDDKVHFNVHITHFGYLDQLQVGMPLPSFSTRTFTLEELERVKLIINRLVAAGLQLEDRPSVLMESKKSLFTGQVVFEQDWALATSAHS
;
A
#
# COMPACT_ATOMS: atom_id res chain seq x y z
N MET A 1 7.37 -17.08 -11.52
CA MET A 1 6.98 -15.76 -10.99
C MET A 1 7.13 -15.85 -9.48
N SER A 2 7.60 -14.79 -8.82
CA SER A 2 7.78 -14.83 -7.36
C SER A 2 6.40 -14.79 -6.69
N GLU A 3 6.18 -15.64 -5.68
CA GLU A 3 4.92 -15.68 -4.90
C GLU A 3 4.61 -14.33 -4.25
N THR A 4 5.62 -13.47 -4.08
CA THR A 4 5.53 -12.10 -3.54
C THR A 4 4.49 -11.23 -4.23
N PHE A 5 4.30 -11.41 -5.55
CA PHE A 5 3.44 -10.55 -6.36
C PHE A 5 2.10 -11.19 -6.75
N GLU A 6 1.82 -12.38 -6.21
CA GLU A 6 0.56 -13.09 -6.41
C GLU A 6 -0.52 -12.56 -5.46
N TRP A 7 -1.79 -12.75 -5.83
CA TRP A 7 -2.93 -12.38 -4.99
C TRP A 7 -3.01 -13.23 -3.72
N MET A 8 -3.07 -12.56 -2.58
CA MET A 8 -3.29 -13.19 -1.27
C MET A 8 -4.72 -12.96 -0.81
N SER A 9 -5.40 -14.03 -0.36
CA SER A 9 -6.77 -13.97 0.15
C SER A 9 -6.84 -13.86 1.67
N PHE A 10 -7.70 -12.96 2.14
CA PHE A 10 -7.99 -12.68 3.54
C PHE A 10 -9.50 -12.68 3.77
N PRO A 11 -9.98 -12.77 5.03
CA PRO A 11 -11.42 -12.71 5.33
C PRO A 11 -12.12 -11.45 4.79
N GLU A 12 -11.42 -10.32 4.79
CA GLU A 12 -11.95 -9.03 4.36
C GLU A 12 -11.81 -8.80 2.84
N GLY A 13 -11.05 -9.61 2.11
CA GLY A 13 -10.80 -9.39 0.68
C GLY A 13 -9.46 -9.95 0.24
N ARG A 14 -8.96 -9.50 -0.91
CA ARG A 14 -7.63 -9.91 -1.40
C ARG A 14 -6.77 -8.71 -1.76
N ALA A 15 -5.47 -8.90 -1.62
CA ALA A 15 -4.47 -7.90 -1.97
C ALA A 15 -3.18 -8.57 -2.44
N ARG A 16 -2.32 -7.80 -3.09
CA ARG A 16 -0.98 -8.23 -3.52
C ARG A 16 0.00 -7.08 -3.45
N PHE A 17 1.28 -7.38 -3.30
CA PHE A 17 2.32 -6.45 -3.73
C PHE A 17 2.30 -6.42 -5.26
N SER A 18 2.47 -5.25 -5.87
CA SER A 18 2.45 -5.08 -7.33
C SER A 18 3.79 -4.61 -7.89
N GLY A 19 4.83 -4.60 -7.04
CA GLY A 19 6.21 -4.30 -7.43
C GLY A 19 6.49 -2.81 -7.57
N GLY A 20 7.74 -2.53 -7.96
CA GLY A 20 8.22 -1.17 -8.21
C GLY A 20 7.87 -0.71 -9.62
N ILE A 21 7.35 0.51 -9.73
CA ILE A 21 7.14 1.20 -11.00
C ILE A 21 8.00 2.45 -11.08
N ARG A 22 8.12 3.01 -12.28
CA ARG A 22 8.43 4.44 -12.45
C ARG A 22 7.13 5.20 -12.63
N GLY A 23 6.84 6.09 -11.70
CA GLY A 23 5.64 6.90 -11.73
C GLY A 23 5.75 8.03 -12.75
N PHE A 24 4.70 8.84 -12.83
CA PHE A 24 4.66 10.00 -13.71
C PHE A 24 5.79 11.01 -13.46
N ASP A 25 6.29 11.07 -12.23
CA ASP A 25 7.39 11.94 -11.81
C ASP A 25 8.80 11.35 -12.10
N GLU A 26 8.84 10.18 -12.76
CA GLU A 26 10.05 9.39 -13.03
C GLU A 26 10.75 8.84 -11.76
N MET A 27 10.11 8.93 -10.59
CA MET A 27 10.58 8.33 -9.34
C MET A 27 10.14 6.87 -9.22
N GLY A 28 10.90 6.12 -8.42
CA GLY A 28 10.57 4.73 -8.12
C GLY A 28 9.50 4.67 -7.03
N HIS A 29 8.37 4.03 -7.32
CA HIS A 29 7.31 3.80 -6.34
C HIS A 29 7.11 2.31 -6.16
N ASP A 30 7.22 1.84 -4.92
CA ASP A 30 6.78 0.50 -4.57
C ASP A 30 5.26 0.52 -4.39
N THR A 31 4.58 -0.44 -5.02
CA THR A 31 3.13 -0.44 -5.13
C THR A 31 2.50 -1.70 -4.57
N PHE A 32 1.25 -1.57 -4.17
CA PHE A 32 0.38 -2.69 -3.83
C PHE A 32 -0.98 -2.51 -4.50
N ALA A 33 -1.75 -3.59 -4.55
CA ALA A 33 -3.12 -3.56 -5.04
C ALA A 33 -4.08 -4.26 -4.07
N VAL A 34 -5.30 -3.71 -3.96
CA VAL A 34 -6.41 -4.27 -3.20
C VAL A 34 -7.59 -4.45 -4.15
N GLU A 35 -8.28 -5.58 -4.06
CA GLU A 35 -9.54 -5.74 -4.76
C GLU A 35 -10.69 -5.09 -3.97
N VAL A 36 -11.35 -4.10 -4.57
CA VAL A 36 -12.55 -3.45 -4.03
C VAL A 36 -13.65 -3.52 -5.07
N ASP A 37 -14.78 -4.17 -4.74
CA ASP A 37 -15.89 -4.41 -5.67
C ASP A 37 -15.45 -4.97 -7.02
N GLN A 38 -14.65 -6.05 -6.99
CA GLN A 38 -14.10 -6.72 -8.18
C GLN A 38 -13.18 -5.85 -9.04
N THR A 39 -12.77 -4.69 -8.54
CA THR A 39 -11.84 -3.78 -9.21
C THR A 39 -10.51 -3.80 -8.49
N GLU A 40 -9.42 -3.94 -9.25
CA GLU A 40 -8.07 -3.79 -8.72
C GLU A 40 -7.76 -2.31 -8.51
N ILE A 41 -7.51 -1.92 -7.26
CA ILE A 41 -7.18 -0.56 -6.87
C ILE A 41 -5.74 -0.53 -6.37
N PHE A 42 -4.94 0.37 -6.93
CA PHE A 42 -3.53 0.52 -6.61
C PHE A 42 -3.29 1.57 -5.54
N GLY A 43 -2.22 1.35 -4.77
CA GLY A 43 -1.66 2.30 -3.83
C GLY A 43 -0.15 2.22 -3.76
N GLU A 44 0.42 3.19 -3.07
CA GLU A 44 1.83 3.37 -2.82
C GLU A 44 2.18 2.98 -1.38
N ILE A 45 3.29 2.27 -1.25
CA ILE A 45 3.81 1.77 0.01
C ILE A 45 5.31 2.06 0.09
N GLU A 46 5.77 2.68 1.17
CA GLU A 46 7.19 2.99 1.34
C GLU A 46 7.67 2.83 2.79
N PRO A 47 8.94 2.45 3.01
CA PRO A 47 9.54 2.50 4.33
C PRO A 47 9.89 3.95 4.71
N LYS A 48 9.52 4.39 5.93
CA LYS A 48 10.04 5.63 6.53
C LYS A 48 10.81 5.33 7.81
N TRP A 49 12.07 5.75 7.82
CA TRP A 49 12.97 5.56 8.95
C TRP A 49 12.64 6.49 10.10
N LEU A 50 12.72 5.96 11.32
CA LEU A 50 12.67 6.73 12.56
C LEU A 50 13.98 7.51 12.74
N ASP A 51 14.01 8.40 13.74
CA ASP A 51 15.16 9.28 14.03
C ASP A 51 16.48 8.52 14.25
N ASP A 52 16.42 7.29 14.75
CA ASP A 52 17.60 6.43 14.96
C ASP A 52 18.21 5.87 13.67
N LYS A 53 17.52 6.02 12.53
CA LYS A 53 17.92 5.56 11.20
C LYS A 53 18.17 4.05 11.10
N VAL A 54 17.69 3.29 12.07
CA VAL A 54 17.76 1.82 12.11
C VAL A 54 16.37 1.23 11.99
N HIS A 55 15.41 1.79 12.71
CA HIS A 55 14.03 1.31 12.67
C HIS A 55 13.25 2.05 11.60
N PHE A 56 12.31 1.36 10.97
CA PHE A 56 11.40 1.98 10.02
C PHE A 56 9.98 1.46 10.21
N ASN A 57 9.02 2.31 9.87
CA ASN A 57 7.62 1.95 9.69
C ASN A 57 7.33 1.82 8.20
N VAL A 58 6.26 1.11 7.86
CA VAL A 58 5.73 1.07 6.51
C VAL A 58 4.63 2.12 6.42
N HIS A 59 4.71 2.99 5.43
CA HIS A 59 3.78 4.07 5.22
C HIS A 59 2.97 3.83 3.95
N ILE A 60 1.66 4.01 4.05
CA ILE A 60 0.74 4.06 2.93
C ILE A 60 0.53 5.54 2.61
N THR A 61 1.15 6.00 1.52
CA THR A 61 1.17 7.42 1.14
C THR A 61 0.02 7.78 0.21
N HIS A 62 -0.33 6.87 -0.70
CA HIS A 62 -1.43 7.07 -1.64
C HIS A 62 -2.19 5.77 -1.91
N PHE A 63 -3.49 5.87 -2.17
CA PHE A 63 -4.35 4.76 -2.54
C PHE A 63 -5.58 5.26 -3.30
N GLY A 64 -6.02 4.47 -4.27
CA GLY A 64 -7.27 4.73 -4.99
C GLY A 64 -7.13 4.75 -6.51
N TYR A 65 -5.94 4.52 -7.07
CA TYR A 65 -5.71 4.59 -8.51
C TYR A 65 -6.26 3.34 -9.22
N LEU A 66 -6.93 3.55 -10.34
CA LEU A 66 -7.37 2.48 -11.25
C LEU A 66 -6.27 2.07 -12.24
N ASP A 67 -5.19 2.85 -12.31
CA ASP A 67 -4.02 2.60 -13.16
C ASP A 67 -2.76 2.66 -12.30
N GLN A 68 -2.02 1.55 -12.25
CA GLN A 68 -0.78 1.44 -11.49
C GLN A 68 0.22 2.54 -11.88
N LEU A 69 0.32 2.92 -13.16
CA LEU A 69 1.29 3.91 -13.64
C LEU A 69 1.01 5.34 -13.15
N GLN A 70 -0.15 5.58 -12.53
CA GLN A 70 -0.54 6.87 -11.96
C GLN A 70 -0.30 6.95 -10.45
N VAL A 71 0.17 5.88 -9.82
CA VAL A 71 0.54 5.90 -8.40
C VAL A 71 1.61 6.98 -8.15
N GLY A 72 1.41 7.77 -7.09
CA GLY A 72 2.25 8.93 -6.74
C GLY A 72 1.74 10.26 -7.30
N MET A 73 0.78 10.27 -8.23
CA MET A 73 0.16 11.53 -8.69
C MET A 73 -0.69 12.16 -7.57
N PRO A 74 -0.70 13.50 -7.42
CA PRO A 74 -1.54 14.16 -6.42
C PRO A 74 -3.01 13.74 -6.49
N LEU A 75 -3.63 13.52 -5.33
CA LEU A 75 -5.06 13.25 -5.22
C LEU A 75 -5.86 14.57 -5.20
N PRO A 76 -6.98 14.70 -5.93
CA PRO A 76 -7.52 13.74 -6.90
C PRO A 76 -6.75 13.75 -8.23
N SER A 77 -6.70 12.59 -8.90
CA SER A 77 -6.17 12.44 -10.26
C SER A 77 -7.23 11.86 -11.21
N PHE A 78 -6.90 11.70 -12.49
CA PHE A 78 -7.85 11.23 -13.50
C PHE A 78 -8.36 9.80 -13.27
N SER A 79 -7.63 8.96 -12.54
CA SER A 79 -7.96 7.56 -12.28
C SER A 79 -8.23 7.25 -10.81
N THR A 80 -8.50 8.25 -9.97
CA THR A 80 -8.69 8.02 -8.53
C THR A 80 -10.15 7.80 -8.15
N ARG A 81 -10.43 6.65 -7.52
CA ARG A 81 -11.72 6.33 -6.91
C ARG A 81 -11.87 7.04 -5.57
N THR A 82 -13.08 7.52 -5.29
CA THR A 82 -13.48 8.00 -3.97
C THR A 82 -14.14 6.88 -3.18
N PHE A 83 -13.83 6.79 -1.89
CA PHE A 83 -14.32 5.76 -0.98
C PHE A 83 -15.22 6.35 0.12
N THR A 84 -16.07 5.50 0.67
CA THR A 84 -16.71 5.70 1.98
C THR A 84 -15.71 5.39 3.08
N LEU A 85 -15.97 5.88 4.30
CA LEU A 85 -15.14 5.57 5.46
C LEU A 85 -15.14 4.08 5.79
N GLU A 86 -16.26 3.39 5.60
CA GLU A 86 -16.37 1.95 5.83
C GLU A 86 -15.47 1.14 4.88
N GLU A 87 -15.46 1.52 3.59
CA GLU A 87 -14.55 0.92 2.61
C GLU A 87 -13.08 1.14 3.00
N LEU A 88 -12.72 2.35 3.44
CA LEU A 88 -11.34 2.64 3.85
C LEU A 88 -10.93 1.87 5.11
N GLU A 89 -11.82 1.68 6.08
CA GLU A 89 -11.53 0.83 7.25
C GLU A 89 -11.31 -0.63 6.83
N ARG A 90 -12.11 -1.15 5.89
CA ARG A 90 -11.90 -2.48 5.33
C ARG A 90 -10.58 -2.58 4.57
N VAL A 91 -10.23 -1.59 3.76
CA VAL A 91 -8.96 -1.51 3.03
C VAL A 91 -7.77 -1.50 4.00
N LYS A 92 -7.84 -0.72 5.09
CA LYS A 92 -6.80 -0.72 6.14
C LYS A 92 -6.59 -2.10 6.72
N LEU A 93 -7.65 -2.84 7.03
CA LEU A 93 -7.54 -4.22 7.53
C LEU A 93 -6.84 -5.14 6.52
N ILE A 94 -7.22 -5.05 5.25
CA ILE A 94 -6.61 -5.85 4.17
C ILE A 94 -5.11 -5.52 4.03
N ILE A 95 -4.74 -4.23 4.01
CA ILE A 95 -3.34 -3.80 3.87
C ILE A 95 -2.49 -4.26 5.07
N ASN A 96 -3.00 -4.15 6.29
CA ASN A 96 -2.31 -4.66 7.48
C ASN A 96 -2.05 -6.17 7.38
N ARG A 97 -3.04 -6.94 6.89
CA ARG A 97 -2.86 -8.38 6.64
C ARG A 97 -1.87 -8.67 5.52
N LEU A 98 -1.89 -7.89 4.45
CA LEU A 98 -0.91 -7.99 3.35
C LEU A 98 0.52 -7.79 3.87
N VAL A 99 0.76 -6.74 4.65
CA VAL A 99 2.08 -6.48 5.24
C VAL A 99 2.50 -7.62 6.17
N ALA A 100 1.60 -8.08 7.04
CA ALA A 100 1.88 -9.20 7.95
C ALA A 100 2.20 -10.50 7.19
N ALA A 101 1.46 -10.80 6.11
CA ALA A 101 1.72 -11.95 5.24
C ALA A 101 3.05 -11.80 4.48
N GLY A 102 3.37 -10.59 4.01
CA GLY A 102 4.62 -10.27 3.33
C GLY A 102 5.87 -10.58 4.16
N LEU A 103 5.79 -10.45 5.50
CA LEU A 103 6.89 -10.82 6.40
C LEU A 103 7.17 -12.33 6.46
N GLN A 104 6.19 -13.16 6.09
CA GLN A 104 6.29 -14.62 6.11
C GLN A 104 6.76 -15.20 4.76
N LEU A 105 6.86 -14.36 3.72
CA LEU A 105 7.35 -14.81 2.42
C LEU A 105 8.86 -15.09 2.46
N GLU A 106 9.29 -16.11 1.71
CA GLU A 106 10.72 -16.40 1.51
C GLU A 106 11.39 -15.25 0.73
N ASP A 107 10.74 -14.79 -0.33
CA ASP A 107 11.12 -13.60 -1.09
C ASP A 107 10.28 -12.40 -0.63
N ARG A 108 10.82 -11.62 0.30
CA ARG A 108 10.09 -10.47 0.87
C ARG A 108 10.04 -9.32 -0.14
N PRO A 109 8.93 -8.57 -0.21
CA PRO A 109 8.88 -7.34 -0.98
C PRO A 109 9.92 -6.34 -0.44
N SER A 110 10.50 -5.53 -1.34
CA SER A 110 11.56 -4.55 -1.03
C SER A 110 11.25 -3.68 0.18
N VAL A 111 10.00 -3.21 0.28
CA VAL A 111 9.51 -2.35 1.37
C VAL A 111 9.53 -3.00 2.76
N LEU A 112 9.64 -4.33 2.84
CA LEU A 112 9.72 -5.11 4.09
C LEU A 112 11.10 -5.74 4.31
N MET A 113 12.09 -5.39 3.49
CA MET A 113 13.40 -6.02 3.56
C MET A 113 14.19 -5.50 4.77
N GLU A 114 14.45 -6.40 5.73
CA GLU A 114 15.20 -6.10 6.94
C GLU A 114 16.70 -6.44 6.78
N SER A 115 17.54 -5.72 7.52
CA SER A 115 18.98 -6.00 7.64
C SER A 115 19.48 -5.64 9.04
N LYS A 116 20.78 -5.87 9.31
CA LYS A 116 21.41 -5.46 10.58
C LYS A 116 21.30 -3.94 10.87
N LYS A 117 20.96 -3.13 9.87
CA LYS A 117 20.84 -1.66 9.97
C LYS A 117 19.44 -1.16 9.59
N SER A 118 18.49 -2.06 9.37
CA SER A 118 17.14 -1.73 8.93
C SER A 118 16.17 -2.74 9.53
N LEU A 119 15.40 -2.32 10.53
CA LEU A 119 14.52 -3.18 11.31
C LEU A 119 13.09 -2.66 11.20
N PHE A 120 12.18 -3.51 10.74
CA PHE A 120 10.79 -3.13 10.65
C PHE A 120 10.17 -3.17 12.04
N THR A 121 9.48 -2.10 12.45
CA THR A 121 8.84 -2.04 13.77
C THR A 121 7.57 -2.89 13.87
N GLY A 122 7.05 -3.36 12.74
CA GLY A 122 5.73 -3.98 12.64
C GLY A 122 4.59 -2.97 12.45
N GLN A 123 4.88 -1.66 12.41
CA GLN A 123 3.84 -0.62 12.27
C GLN A 123 3.57 -0.26 10.81
N VAL A 124 2.29 -0.31 10.44
CA VAL A 124 1.76 0.27 9.20
C VAL A 124 1.10 1.60 9.53
N VAL A 125 1.55 2.68 8.90
CA VAL A 125 1.06 4.03 9.08
C VAL A 125 0.30 4.45 7.83
N PHE A 126 -0.94 4.89 7.98
CA PHE A 126 -1.72 5.49 6.90
C PHE A 126 -1.55 7.00 6.99
N GLU A 127 -0.94 7.60 5.98
CA GLU A 127 -0.66 9.04 5.97
C GLU A 127 -1.94 9.87 5.94
N GLN A 128 -1.83 11.13 6.33
CA GLN A 128 -2.95 12.05 6.12
C GLN A 128 -3.25 12.16 4.62
N ASP A 129 -4.54 12.17 4.27
CA ASP A 129 -5.03 12.31 2.89
C ASP A 129 -4.54 11.21 1.92
N TRP A 130 -4.14 10.05 2.46
CA TRP A 130 -3.67 8.88 1.68
C TRP A 130 -4.70 8.32 0.68
N ALA A 131 -5.99 8.61 0.87
CA ALA A 131 -7.05 8.17 -0.04
C ALA A 131 -8.19 9.20 -0.07
N LEU A 132 -8.88 9.31 -1.21
CA LEU A 132 -10.06 10.16 -1.33
C LEU A 132 -11.23 9.55 -0.57
N ALA A 133 -11.73 10.25 0.45
CA ALA A 133 -12.90 9.87 1.21
C ALA A 133 -14.04 10.86 0.98
N THR A 134 -15.27 10.36 0.81
CA THR A 134 -16.45 11.21 0.96
C THR A 134 -16.79 11.28 2.45
N SER A 135 -16.75 12.48 3.03
CA SER A 135 -17.40 12.73 4.31
C SER A 135 -18.90 12.60 4.10
N ALA A 136 -19.52 11.59 4.71
CA ALA A 136 -20.96 11.60 4.91
C ALA A 136 -21.28 12.75 5.89
N HIS A 137 -21.47 13.95 5.37
CA HIS A 137 -22.21 14.98 6.07
C HIS A 137 -23.69 14.70 5.84
N SER A 138 -24.29 13.94 6.76
CA SER A 138 -25.73 14.06 7.04
C SER A 138 -26.03 15.41 7.66
#